data_AF-A0A7L3RUU0-F1
#
_entry.id   AF-A0A7L3RUU0-F1
#
_cell.length_a   1.000
_cell.length_b   1.000
_cell.length_c   1.000
_cell.angle_alpha   90.00
_cell.angle_beta   90.00
_cell.angle_gamma   90.00
#
_symmetry.space_group_name_H-M   'P 1'
#
loop_
_entity.id
_entity.type
_entity.pdbx_description
1 polymer ?
#
loop_
_entity_poly.entity_id
_entity_poly.type
_entity_poly.pdbx_seq_one_letter_code
_entity_poly.pdbx_strand_id
1 'polypeptide(L)'
;DGKIYDAYVIYPRSHTSEASFVEYFVYEIMPDILENKCGYKLCIYGRDIYPGEDTASAIEKRIQKSRRLIILLTHQLTNCKEPAYDQHIALYNALIQNDTKVILLEMEAIGTYEKLQESLRFIIKRQGTIKWKEQHSVHPQSSNSRFWKQVRYHMPLTLKSS
;
A
#
# COMPACT_ATOMS: atom_id res chain seq x y z
N ASP A 1 13.19 -10.92 -13.06
CA ASP A 1 11.74 -11.21 -12.93
C ASP A 1 10.86 -10.31 -13.81
N GLY A 2 11.39 -9.33 -14.55
CA GLY A 2 10.58 -8.44 -15.41
C GLY A 2 9.75 -7.39 -14.66
N LYS A 3 9.79 -7.42 -13.32
CA LYS A 3 9.14 -6.45 -12.44
C LYS A 3 9.98 -5.18 -12.40
N ILE A 4 9.36 -4.01 -12.52
CA ILE A 4 10.07 -2.72 -12.52
C ILE A 4 9.74 -1.86 -11.29
N TYR A 5 8.77 -2.29 -10.48
CA TYR A 5 8.39 -1.65 -9.23
C TYR A 5 8.58 -2.62 -8.07
N ASP A 6 9.03 -2.09 -6.94
CA ASP A 6 9.16 -2.87 -5.71
C ASP A 6 7.82 -3.04 -5.02
N ALA A 7 6.93 -2.05 -5.11
CA ALA A 7 5.56 -2.16 -4.64
C ALA A 7 4.58 -1.29 -5.43
N TYR A 8 3.35 -1.79 -5.57
CA TYR A 8 2.19 -0.98 -5.97
C TYR A 8 1.40 -0.57 -4.72
N VAL A 9 1.02 0.70 -4.62
CA VAL A 9 0.37 1.28 -3.43
C VAL A 9 -1.12 1.49 -3.68
N ILE A 10 -1.95 0.92 -2.80
CA ILE A 10 -3.42 0.99 -2.79
C ILE A 10 -3.85 1.70 -1.53
N TYR A 11 -4.63 2.77 -1.68
CA TYR A 11 -5.12 3.60 -0.59
C TYR A 11 -6.50 4.14 -0.98
N PRO A 12 -7.38 4.47 0.00
CA PRO A 12 -8.65 5.11 -0.29
C PRO A 12 -8.40 6.43 -1.02
N ARG A 13 -9.14 6.65 -2.12
CA ARG A 13 -9.11 7.92 -2.84
C ARG A 13 -10.36 8.68 -2.42
N SER A 14 -10.20 9.74 -1.64
CA SER A 14 -11.33 10.57 -1.28
C SER A 14 -11.68 11.46 -2.47
N HIS A 15 -12.97 11.62 -2.75
CA HIS A 15 -13.44 12.64 -3.70
C HIS A 15 -13.79 13.96 -3.00
N THR A 16 -13.48 14.08 -1.70
CA THR A 16 -13.68 15.31 -0.93
C THR A 16 -12.58 16.32 -1.24
N SER A 17 -12.89 17.63 -1.20
CA SER A 17 -11.93 18.69 -1.56
C SER A 17 -10.76 18.84 -0.57
N GLU A 18 -10.80 18.19 0.60
CA GLU A 18 -9.74 18.22 1.60
C GLU A 18 -8.80 17.02 1.44
N ALA A 19 -7.51 17.30 1.31
CA ALA A 19 -6.46 16.28 1.28
C ALA A 19 -6.41 15.56 2.63
N SER A 20 -6.62 14.25 2.61
CA SER A 20 -6.56 13.45 3.84
C SER A 20 -5.11 13.23 4.30
N PHE A 21 -4.90 12.97 5.59
CA PHE A 21 -3.58 12.53 6.09
C PHE A 21 -3.05 11.33 5.31
N VAL A 22 -3.93 10.45 4.84
CA VAL A 22 -3.58 9.27 4.03
C VAL A 22 -2.97 9.68 2.69
N GLU A 23 -3.52 10.69 2.02
CA GLU A 23 -2.94 11.21 0.78
C GLU A 23 -1.58 11.87 1.03
N TYR A 24 -1.46 12.70 2.06
CA TYR A 24 -0.17 13.26 2.46
C TYR A 24 0.86 12.17 2.79
N PHE A 25 0.44 11.12 3.50
CA PHE A 25 1.30 9.99 3.82
C PHE A 25 1.77 9.26 2.55
N VAL A 26 0.88 9.02 1.59
CA VAL A 26 1.19 8.29 0.35
C VAL A 26 2.06 9.12 -0.60
N TYR A 27 1.83 10.42 -0.72
CA TYR A 27 2.54 11.26 -1.69
C TYR A 27 3.82 11.89 -1.14
N GLU A 28 3.91 12.15 0.17
CA GLU A 28 5.05 12.85 0.77
C GLU A 28 5.89 11.91 1.67
N ILE A 29 5.28 11.37 2.74
CA ILE A 29 6.04 10.62 3.77
C ILE A 29 6.59 9.30 3.22
N MET A 30 5.75 8.53 2.52
CA MET A 30 6.11 7.20 2.02
C MET A 30 7.22 7.28 0.96
N PRO A 31 7.15 8.16 -0.07
CA PRO A 31 8.23 8.37 -1.02
C PRO A 31 9.53 8.84 -0.38
N ASP A 32 9.47 9.81 0.56
CA ASP A 32 10.67 10.28 1.25
C ASP A 32 11.42 9.15 1.97
N ILE A 33 10.69 8.20 2.55
CA ILE A 33 11.32 7.13 3.32
C ILE A 33 11.66 5.91 2.46
N LEU A 34 10.73 5.42 1.63
CA LEU A 34 10.93 4.20 0.86
C LEU A 34 11.72 4.45 -0.42
N GLU A 35 11.49 5.56 -1.13
CA GLU A 35 12.22 5.87 -2.37
C GLU A 35 13.53 6.59 -2.05
N ASN A 36 13.50 7.76 -1.41
CA ASN A 36 14.70 8.57 -1.22
C ASN A 36 15.70 7.95 -0.22
N LYS A 37 15.22 7.47 0.94
CA LYS A 37 16.10 6.93 1.99
C LYS A 37 16.41 5.45 1.83
N CYS A 38 15.54 4.66 1.19
CA CYS A 38 15.72 3.22 1.06
C CYS A 38 16.00 2.73 -0.37
N GLY A 39 15.82 3.57 -1.40
CA GLY A 39 16.10 3.23 -2.78
C GLY A 39 15.08 2.28 -3.44
N TYR A 40 13.88 2.16 -2.87
CA TYR A 40 12.81 1.41 -3.53
C TYR A 40 12.18 2.22 -4.65
N LYS A 41 11.50 1.53 -5.57
CA LYS A 41 10.67 2.16 -6.59
C LYS A 41 9.20 1.82 -6.38
N LEU A 42 8.40 2.80 -5.97
CA LEU A 42 6.96 2.62 -5.77
C LEU A 42 6.18 2.95 -7.03
N CYS A 43 5.04 2.29 -7.19
CA CYS A 43 4.01 2.66 -8.16
C CYS A 43 2.79 3.17 -7.41
N ILE A 44 2.48 4.45 -7.56
CA ILE A 44 1.40 5.15 -6.85
C ILE A 44 0.37 5.64 -7.86
N TYR A 45 -0.89 5.32 -7.62
CA TYR A 45 -1.99 5.80 -8.46
C TYR A 45 -2.05 7.33 -8.49
N GLY A 46 -2.35 7.92 -9.65
CA GLY A 46 -2.39 9.38 -9.85
C GLY A 46 -1.03 10.05 -10.03
N ARG A 47 0.08 9.41 -9.61
CA ARG A 47 1.45 9.84 -9.90
C ARG A 47 2.02 9.13 -11.12
N ASP A 48 1.89 7.80 -11.13
CA ASP A 48 2.53 6.93 -12.12
C ASP A 48 1.57 6.42 -13.20
N ILE A 49 0.27 6.78 -13.13
CA ILE A 49 -0.76 6.47 -14.13
C ILE A 49 -1.12 7.73 -14.90
N TYR A 50 -0.84 7.75 -16.20
CA TYR A 50 -1.02 8.92 -17.06
C TYR A 50 -2.46 9.03 -17.59
N PRO A 51 -2.99 10.25 -17.74
CA PRO A 51 -4.27 10.47 -18.42
C PRO A 51 -4.16 10.04 -19.90
N GLY A 52 -5.10 9.22 -20.37
CA GLY A 52 -5.16 8.73 -21.75
C GLY A 52 -4.93 7.23 -21.94
N GLU A 53 -4.46 6.50 -20.92
CA GLU A 53 -4.45 5.04 -20.92
C GLU A 53 -5.81 4.47 -20.47
N ASP A 54 -6.19 3.29 -20.98
CA ASP A 54 -7.29 2.50 -20.39
C ASP A 54 -6.95 2.22 -18.92
N THR A 55 -7.71 2.83 -18.01
CA THR A 55 -7.36 2.86 -16.58
C THR A 55 -7.32 1.46 -15.99
N ALA A 56 -8.22 0.57 -16.42
CA ALA A 56 -8.28 -0.81 -15.93
C ALA A 56 -7.02 -1.60 -16.32
N SER A 57 -6.71 -1.65 -17.62
CA SER A 57 -5.50 -2.33 -18.14
C SER A 57 -4.22 -1.72 -17.58
N ALA A 58 -4.20 -0.40 -17.40
CA ALA A 58 -3.07 0.35 -16.88
C ALA A 58 -2.76 0.00 -15.41
N ILE A 59 -3.80 -0.19 -14.59
CA ILE A 59 -3.69 -0.66 -13.20
C ILE A 59 -3.19 -2.10 -13.17
N GLU A 60 -3.81 -3.00 -13.92
CA GLU A 60 -3.47 -4.41 -13.92
C GLU A 60 -2.01 -4.64 -14.32
N LYS A 61 -1.55 -3.97 -15.40
CA LYS A 61 -0.14 -4.01 -15.84
C LYS A 61 0.81 -3.51 -14.75
N ARG A 62 0.45 -2.47 -13.99
CA ARG A 62 1.29 -1.93 -12.91
C ARG A 62 1.35 -2.87 -11.72
N ILE A 63 0.25 -3.51 -11.36
CA ILE A 63 0.21 -4.57 -10.35
C ILE A 63 1.09 -5.75 -10.80
N GLN A 64 0.93 -6.22 -12.04
CA GLN A 64 1.74 -7.29 -12.62
C GLN A 64 3.22 -6.93 -12.73
N LYS A 65 3.58 -5.65 -12.82
CA LYS A 65 4.98 -5.18 -12.82
C LYS A 65 5.55 -4.89 -11.43
N SER A 66 4.77 -5.13 -10.37
CA SER A 66 5.17 -4.90 -8.98
C SER A 66 5.51 -6.19 -8.24
N ARG A 67 6.51 -6.11 -7.33
CA ARG A 67 6.96 -7.24 -6.50
C ARG A 67 6.13 -7.42 -5.21
N ARG A 68 5.52 -6.34 -4.72
CA ARG A 68 4.65 -6.30 -3.55
C ARG A 68 3.42 -5.47 -3.84
N LEU A 69 2.38 -5.72 -3.05
CA LEU A 69 1.22 -4.85 -2.93
C LEU A 69 1.25 -4.22 -1.54
N ILE A 70 1.12 -2.90 -1.45
CA ILE A 70 0.94 -2.20 -0.18
C ILE A 70 -0.51 -1.71 -0.15
N ILE A 71 -1.28 -2.10 0.87
CA ILE A 71 -2.66 -1.67 1.05
C ILE A 71 -2.76 -0.88 2.36
N LEU A 72 -3.22 0.36 2.27
CA LEU A 72 -3.48 1.22 3.43
C LEU A 72 -4.91 1.00 3.92
N LEU A 73 -5.03 0.36 5.07
CA LEU A 73 -6.28 0.13 5.77
C LEU A 73 -6.67 1.37 6.56
N THR A 74 -7.89 1.86 6.27
CA THR A 74 -8.52 3.04 6.87
C THR A 74 -10.00 2.74 7.13
N HIS A 75 -10.66 3.50 7.99
CA HIS A 75 -12.12 3.46 8.19
C HIS A 75 -12.88 3.75 6.90
N GLN A 76 -12.33 4.62 6.04
CA GLN A 76 -12.90 4.87 4.72
C GLN A 76 -12.89 3.60 3.87
N LEU A 77 -11.76 2.88 3.83
CA LEU A 77 -11.64 1.62 3.12
C LEU A 77 -12.55 0.53 3.72
N THR A 78 -12.70 0.49 5.04
CA THR A 78 -13.52 -0.52 5.73
C THR A 78 -15.01 -0.32 5.54
N ASN A 79 -15.44 0.94 5.38
CA ASN A 79 -16.85 1.31 5.28
C ASN A 79 -17.30 1.53 3.83
N CYS A 80 -16.38 1.44 2.86
CA CYS A 80 -16.71 1.60 1.45
C CYS A 80 -17.51 0.40 0.95
N LYS A 81 -18.71 0.64 0.42
CA LYS A 81 -19.56 -0.43 -0.14
C LYS A 81 -18.99 -0.98 -1.45
N GLU A 82 -18.26 -0.15 -2.20
CA GLU A 82 -17.64 -0.51 -3.47
C GLU A 82 -16.14 -0.22 -3.38
N PRO A 83 -15.28 -1.26 -3.27
CA PRO A 83 -13.84 -1.05 -3.23
C PRO A 83 -13.35 -0.52 -4.59
N ALA A 84 -12.26 0.25 -4.57
CA ALA A 84 -11.63 0.73 -5.79
C ALA A 84 -11.22 -0.45 -6.69
N TYR A 85 -11.27 -0.25 -8.01
CA TYR A 85 -10.97 -1.30 -8.99
C TYR A 85 -9.60 -1.95 -8.77
N ASP A 86 -8.58 -1.16 -8.44
CA ASP A 86 -7.24 -1.68 -8.17
C ASP A 86 -7.16 -2.52 -6.90
N GLN A 87 -7.92 -2.18 -5.85
CA GLN A 87 -8.05 -3.02 -4.67
C GLN A 87 -8.68 -4.37 -5.01
N HIS A 88 -9.72 -4.39 -5.85
CA HIS A 88 -10.36 -5.63 -6.29
C HIS A 88 -9.38 -6.54 -7.03
N ILE A 89 -8.68 -6.01 -8.04
CA ILE A 89 -7.68 -6.75 -8.83
C ILE A 89 -6.50 -7.19 -7.97
N ALA A 90 -6.02 -6.33 -7.07
CA ALA A 90 -4.91 -6.65 -6.18
C ALA A 90 -5.24 -7.81 -5.23
N LEU A 91 -6.45 -7.82 -4.66
CA LEU A 91 -6.90 -8.91 -3.79
C LEU A 91 -7.07 -10.22 -4.58
N TYR A 92 -7.61 -10.16 -5.80
CA TYR A 92 -7.68 -11.31 -6.69
C TYR A 92 -6.27 -11.89 -6.96
N ASN A 93 -5.32 -11.05 -7.36
CA ASN A 93 -3.95 -11.49 -7.65
C ASN A 93 -3.24 -12.03 -6.40
N ALA A 94 -3.46 -11.43 -5.22
CA ALA A 94 -2.86 -11.86 -3.97
C ALA A 94 -3.39 -13.22 -3.49
N LEU A 95 -4.71 -13.46 -3.62
CA LEU A 95 -5.38 -14.62 -3.03
C LEU A 95 -5.50 -15.81 -3.98
N ILE A 96 -5.77 -15.55 -5.26
CA ILE A 96 -6.04 -16.60 -6.24
C ILE A 96 -4.76 -16.98 -6.98
N GLN A 97 -4.03 -15.99 -7.48
CA GLN A 97 -2.79 -16.26 -8.22
C GLN A 97 -1.61 -16.55 -7.27
N ASN A 98 -1.68 -16.14 -6.00
CA ASN A 98 -0.62 -16.28 -4.99
C ASN A 98 0.76 -15.73 -5.45
N ASP A 99 0.75 -14.84 -6.45
CA ASP A 99 1.95 -14.36 -7.14
C ASP A 99 2.60 -13.15 -6.46
N THR A 100 1.85 -12.43 -5.61
CA THR A 100 2.33 -11.18 -5.01
C THR A 100 2.00 -11.08 -3.53
N LYS A 101 3.04 -10.87 -2.71
CA LYS A 101 2.87 -10.68 -1.25
C LYS A 101 2.27 -9.30 -0.97
N VAL A 102 1.36 -9.26 0.01
CA VAL A 102 0.66 -8.06 0.45
C VAL A 102 1.31 -7.52 1.73
N ILE A 103 1.37 -6.21 1.87
CA ILE A 103 1.80 -5.48 3.05
C ILE A 103 0.62 -4.62 3.48
N LEU A 104 0.03 -4.94 4.63
CA LEU A 104 -1.12 -4.21 5.15
C LEU A 104 -0.66 -3.15 6.14
N LEU A 105 -0.92 -1.89 5.82
CA LEU A 105 -0.61 -0.75 6.69
C LEU A 105 -1.91 -0.26 7.33
N GLU A 106 -2.04 -0.45 8.63
CA GLU A 106 -3.19 0.05 9.39
C GLU A 106 -2.91 1.49 9.80
N MET A 107 -3.55 2.44 9.11
CA MET A 107 -3.28 3.87 9.25
C MET A 107 -4.03 4.53 10.42
N GLU A 108 -5.01 3.81 10.98
CA GLU A 108 -5.86 4.25 12.09
C GLU A 108 -6.36 3.03 12.87
N ALA A 109 -6.89 3.24 14.08
CA ALA A 109 -7.33 2.16 14.95
C ALA A 109 -8.63 1.50 14.45
N ILE A 110 -8.49 0.52 13.55
CA ILE A 110 -9.60 -0.26 13.01
C ILE A 110 -9.99 -1.30 14.07
N GLY A 111 -10.93 -0.93 14.94
CA GLY A 111 -11.34 -1.75 16.09
C GLY A 111 -11.64 -3.21 15.75
N THR A 112 -12.78 -3.49 15.11
CA THR A 112 -13.12 -4.84 14.64
C THR A 112 -13.00 -4.97 13.13
N TYR A 113 -12.49 -6.10 12.68
CA TYR A 113 -12.35 -6.43 11.26
C TYR A 113 -13.61 -7.08 10.67
N GLU A 114 -14.67 -7.29 11.45
CA GLU A 114 -15.88 -8.00 11.00
C GLU A 114 -16.55 -7.37 9.78
N LYS A 115 -16.47 -6.04 9.64
CA LYS A 115 -17.04 -5.30 8.51
C LYS A 115 -16.18 -5.32 7.25
N LEU A 116 -14.95 -5.84 7.33
CA LEU A 116 -14.06 -5.95 6.17
C LEU A 116 -14.53 -7.04 5.20
N GLN A 117 -14.17 -6.86 3.93
CA GLN A 117 -14.29 -7.91 2.92
C GLN A 117 -13.57 -9.19 3.38
N GLU A 118 -14.14 -10.36 3.11
CA GLU A 118 -13.60 -11.67 3.52
C GLU A 118 -12.15 -11.87 3.07
N SER A 119 -11.84 -11.44 1.84
CA SER A 119 -10.49 -11.42 1.28
C SER A 119 -9.48 -10.70 2.18
N LEU A 120 -9.80 -9.50 2.64
CA LEU A 120 -8.94 -8.73 3.55
C LEU A 120 -8.83 -9.38 4.92
N ARG A 121 -9.94 -9.88 5.49
CA ARG A 121 -9.93 -10.59 6.78
C ARG A 121 -9.00 -11.81 6.73
N PHE A 122 -9.06 -12.57 5.64
CA PHE A 122 -8.20 -13.71 5.43
C PHE A 122 -6.71 -13.31 5.37
N ILE A 123 -6.36 -12.26 4.62
CA ILE A 123 -4.98 -11.78 4.52
C ILE A 123 -4.49 -11.27 5.89
N ILE A 124 -5.30 -10.49 6.61
CA ILE A 124 -4.99 -10.01 7.96
C ILE A 124 -4.71 -11.18 8.90
N LYS A 125 -5.55 -12.21 8.90
CA LYS A 125 -5.36 -13.41 9.73
C LYS A 125 -4.08 -14.17 9.39
N ARG A 126 -3.69 -14.19 8.11
CA ARG A 126 -2.52 -14.93 7.62
C ARG A 126 -1.20 -14.16 7.78
N GLN A 127 -1.21 -12.84 7.60
CA GLN A 127 0.01 -12.02 7.45
C GLN A 127 0.15 -10.94 8.53
N GLY A 128 -0.93 -10.58 9.22
CA GLY A 128 -0.99 -9.47 10.17
C GLY A 128 -1.06 -8.09 9.49
N THR A 129 -1.03 -7.04 10.32
CA THR A 129 -0.98 -5.63 9.89
C THR A 129 0.20 -4.91 10.54
N ILE A 130 0.72 -3.89 9.87
CA ILE A 130 1.72 -2.96 10.41
C ILE A 130 0.99 -1.68 10.79
N LYS A 131 0.95 -1.36 12.08
CA LYS A 131 0.16 -0.25 12.60
C LYS A 131 0.94 1.06 12.59
N TRP A 132 0.41 2.07 11.92
CA TRP A 132 0.86 3.45 12.05
C TRP A 132 0.43 3.98 13.41
N LYS A 133 1.37 4.03 14.36
CA LYS A 133 1.13 4.65 15.66
C LYS A 133 1.54 6.10 15.58
N GLU A 134 0.57 6.96 15.29
CA GLU A 134 0.69 8.38 15.58
C GLU A 134 0.87 8.54 17.10
N GLN A 135 1.69 9.51 17.54
CA GLN A 135 1.75 10.04 18.93
C GLN A 135 2.79 9.52 19.95
N HIS A 136 3.58 8.46 19.75
CA HIS A 136 4.54 8.03 20.81
C HIS A 136 6.01 7.87 20.40
N SER A 137 6.42 8.40 19.25
CA SER A 137 7.83 8.36 18.86
C SER A 137 8.38 9.77 18.71
N VAL A 138 9.60 9.97 19.20
CA VAL A 138 10.31 11.26 19.14
C VAL A 138 10.52 11.73 17.69
N HIS A 139 10.51 10.79 16.73
CA HIS A 139 10.61 11.07 15.28
C HIS A 139 9.75 10.08 14.46
N PRO A 140 8.43 10.31 14.34
CA PRO A 140 7.51 9.39 13.65
C PRO A 140 7.80 9.24 12.16
N GLN A 141 8.43 10.26 11.56
CA GLN A 141 8.87 10.27 10.17
C GLN A 141 10.36 9.87 9.98
N SER A 142 11.02 9.33 11.01
CA SER A 142 12.38 8.80 10.84
C SER A 142 12.35 7.43 10.16
N SER A 143 13.25 7.19 9.21
CA SER A 143 13.41 5.88 8.55
C SER A 143 13.77 4.74 9.52
N ASN A 144 14.24 5.08 10.72
CA ASN A 144 14.61 4.15 11.78
C ASN A 144 13.47 3.81 12.75
N SER A 145 12.27 4.38 12.57
CA SER A 145 11.13 4.06 13.41
C SER A 145 10.77 2.57 13.31
N ARG A 146 10.16 2.02 14.36
CA ARG A 146 9.71 0.62 14.39
C ARG A 146 8.78 0.31 13.21
N PHE A 147 7.91 1.25 12.86
CA PHE A 147 7.00 1.15 11.72
C PHE A 147 7.78 0.92 10.42
N TRP A 148 8.72 1.81 10.07
CA TRP A 148 9.45 1.71 8.81
C TRP A 148 10.39 0.51 8.77
N LYS A 149 10.96 0.10 9.91
CA LYS A 149 11.72 -1.16 10.01
C LYS A 149 10.84 -2.37 9.67
N GLN A 150 9.61 -2.41 10.18
CA GLN A 150 8.66 -3.47 9.84
C GLN A 150 8.26 -3.41 8.36
N VAL A 151 7.93 -2.23 7.83
CA VAL A 151 7.62 -2.09 6.39
C VAL A 151 8.76 -2.61 5.53
N ARG A 152 9.99 -2.18 5.79
CA ARG A 152 11.20 -2.61 5.05
C ARG A 152 11.47 -4.10 5.15
N TYR A 153 11.14 -4.73 6.28
CA TYR A 153 11.29 -6.18 6.44
C TYR A 153 10.40 -6.97 5.45
N HIS A 154 9.22 -6.43 5.12
CA HIS A 154 8.30 -7.08 4.17
C HIS A 154 8.52 -6.67 2.70
N MET A 155 9.26 -5.58 2.45
CA MET A 155 9.67 -5.14 1.12
C MET A 155 10.58 -6.17 0.42
N PRO A 156 10.71 -6.13 -0.92
CA PRO A 156 11.69 -6.98 -1.61
C PRO A 156 13.11 -6.59 -1.22
N LEU A 157 14.06 -7.51 -1.35
CA LEU A 157 15.47 -7.16 -1.13
C LEU A 157 15.90 -6.17 -2.22
N THR A 158 16.39 -5.00 -1.82
CA THR A 158 17.09 -4.11 -2.74
C THR A 158 18.40 -4.78 -3.13
N LEU A 159 18.52 -5.23 -4.38
CA LEU A 159 19.84 -5.44 -4.96
C LEU A 159 20.44 -4.05 -5.07
N LYS A 160 21.27 -3.65 -4.09
CA LYS A 160 22.12 -2.48 -4.29
C LYS A 160 22.90 -2.75 -5.57
N SER A 161 22.73 -1.91 -6.59
CA SER A 161 23.72 -1.83 -7.65
C SER A 161 25.00 -1.37 -6.97
N SER A 162 25.92 -2.32 -6.76
CA SER A 162 27.30 -2.04 -6.36
C SER A 162 27.96 -1.08 -7.35
#